data_AF-N8NY19-F1
#
_entry.id   AF-N8NY19-F1
#
_cell.length_a   1.000
_cell.length_b   1.000
_cell.length_c   1.000
_cell.angle_alpha   90.00
_cell.angle_beta   90.00
_cell.angle_gamma   90.00
#
_symmetry.space_group_name_H-M   'P 1'
#
loop_
_entity.id
_entity.type
_entity.pdbx_description
1 polymer ?
#
loop_
_entity_poly.entity_id
_entity_poly.type
_entity_poly.pdbx_seq_one_letter_code
_entity_poly.pdbx_strand_id
1 'polypeptide(L)'
;MLKLIKPLLILNTLFFITLTSNVWAKAETETTLKTSYQSFVPKNWKILEKVQGDLNQDGQADIALIIEDTNPDHFVVNAGLGSNVLNVNERKLLVLFKQPSGYQLIASNHSLPTEGDAESPCLADPLGETEALSIQRGVLKIHLHYWLSCGSWYVTNHIYTFRYQDRAFKLIGYDVNDFHRASGDITARSINFMTGKVKSTTGENEFAESTQPVKVQWSTLKHRYALKLEQVQFNEPREFE
;
A
#
# COMPACT_ATOMS: atom_id res chain seq x y z
N MET A 1 -38.65 -79.08 41.70
CA MET A 1 -37.28 -79.16 41.16
C MET A 1 -37.01 -77.95 40.29
N LEU A 2 -36.03 -77.15 40.71
CA LEU A 2 -35.59 -75.88 40.14
C LEU A 2 -35.13 -76.04 38.68
N LYS A 3 -35.64 -75.21 37.76
CA LYS A 3 -34.95 -74.92 36.49
C LYS A 3 -34.96 -73.42 36.18
N LEU A 4 -33.80 -72.84 36.53
CA LEU A 4 -33.14 -71.63 36.06
C LEU A 4 -33.69 -71.06 34.73
N ILE A 5 -34.24 -69.84 34.79
CA ILE A 5 -34.43 -68.97 33.63
C ILE A 5 -33.21 -68.04 33.58
N LYS A 6 -32.41 -68.14 32.51
CA LYS A 6 -31.31 -67.21 32.24
C LYS A 6 -31.90 -65.91 31.66
N PRO A 7 -31.51 -64.71 32.13
CA PRO A 7 -31.92 -63.47 31.48
C PRO A 7 -31.07 -63.25 30.22
N LEU A 8 -31.74 -62.95 29.12
CA LEU A 8 -31.13 -62.51 27.86
C LEU A 8 -30.77 -61.02 28.01
N LEU A 9 -29.47 -60.73 28.05
CA LEU A 9 -28.95 -59.37 28.10
C LEU A 9 -29.07 -58.74 26.70
N ILE A 10 -30.02 -57.84 26.50
CA ILE A 10 -30.09 -57.01 25.28
C ILE A 10 -29.15 -55.83 25.50
N LEU A 11 -28.00 -55.86 24.84
CA LEU A 11 -27.02 -54.77 24.83
C LEU A 11 -27.55 -53.65 23.94
N ASN A 12 -28.07 -52.59 24.56
CA ASN A 12 -28.56 -51.41 23.87
C ASN A 12 -27.38 -50.47 23.60
N THR A 13 -26.80 -50.56 22.39
CA THR A 13 -25.67 -49.72 21.98
C THR A 13 -26.17 -48.30 21.69
N LEU A 14 -26.06 -47.39 22.66
CA LEU A 14 -26.23 -45.95 22.43
C LEU A 14 -25.06 -45.44 21.59
N PHE A 15 -25.33 -45.09 20.34
CA PHE A 15 -24.41 -44.39 19.46
C PHE A 15 -24.44 -42.89 19.81
N PHE A 16 -23.53 -42.44 20.69
CA PHE A 16 -23.32 -41.02 20.97
C PHE A 16 -22.59 -40.38 19.77
N ILE A 17 -23.34 -39.73 18.88
CA ILE A 17 -22.77 -38.80 17.91
C ILE A 17 -22.43 -37.52 18.67
N THR A 18 -21.18 -37.38 19.11
CA THR A 18 -20.68 -36.08 19.56
C THR A 18 -20.48 -35.20 18.33
N LEU A 19 -21.43 -34.32 18.05
CA LEU A 19 -21.19 -33.15 17.19
C LEU A 19 -20.17 -32.28 17.92
N THR A 20 -18.88 -32.47 17.65
CA THR A 20 -17.89 -31.47 18.01
C THR A 20 -18.12 -30.28 17.09
N SER A 21 -18.83 -29.27 17.58
CA SER A 21 -18.86 -27.96 16.95
C SER A 21 -17.42 -27.44 16.95
N ASN A 22 -16.71 -27.67 15.86
CA ASN A 22 -15.52 -26.91 15.54
C ASN A 22 -15.99 -25.47 15.30
N VAL A 23 -16.12 -24.72 16.38
CA VAL A 23 -16.15 -23.26 16.30
C VAL A 23 -14.74 -22.87 15.91
N TRP A 24 -14.48 -22.88 14.61
CA TRP A 24 -13.44 -22.02 14.07
C TRP A 24 -13.86 -20.60 14.41
N ALA A 25 -13.36 -20.11 15.54
CA ALA A 25 -13.33 -18.70 15.84
C ALA A 25 -12.44 -18.07 14.77
N LYS A 26 -13.07 -17.66 13.67
CA LYS A 26 -12.48 -16.72 12.74
C LYS A 26 -12.24 -15.48 13.60
N ALA A 27 -10.99 -15.09 13.78
CA ALA A 27 -10.67 -13.77 14.29
C ALA A 27 -11.26 -12.78 13.28
N GLU A 28 -12.52 -12.38 13.49
CA GLU A 28 -13.06 -11.18 12.91
C GLU A 28 -12.25 -10.06 13.55
N THR A 29 -11.31 -9.53 12.79
CA THR A 29 -10.77 -8.19 13.03
C THR A 29 -11.95 -7.31 13.35
N GLU A 30 -12.11 -6.92 14.62
CA GLU A 30 -13.15 -5.99 15.04
C GLU A 30 -13.02 -4.76 14.15
N THR A 31 -13.96 -4.62 13.22
CA THR A 31 -14.05 -3.47 12.34
C THR A 31 -14.50 -2.31 13.20
N THR A 32 -13.53 -1.66 13.85
CA THR A 32 -13.77 -0.52 14.73
C THR A 32 -14.29 0.66 13.92
N LEU A 33 -15.61 0.75 13.83
CA LEU A 33 -16.30 1.92 13.34
C LEU A 33 -16.05 3.08 14.32
N LYS A 34 -15.60 4.22 13.80
CA LYS A 34 -15.37 5.45 14.59
C LYS A 34 -16.20 6.58 14.02
N THR A 35 -16.82 7.40 14.86
CA THR A 35 -17.68 8.51 14.41
C THR A 35 -16.94 9.54 13.55
N SER A 36 -15.63 9.70 13.77
CA SER A 36 -14.78 10.66 13.07
C SER A 36 -13.49 9.97 12.60
N TYR A 37 -13.00 10.35 11.42
CA TYR A 37 -11.78 9.79 10.85
C TYR A 37 -10.54 10.12 11.71
N GLN A 38 -10.55 11.25 12.40
CA GLN A 38 -9.47 11.68 13.29
C GLN A 38 -9.22 10.68 14.43
N SER A 39 -10.22 9.87 14.80
CA SER A 39 -10.07 8.81 15.80
C SER A 39 -9.17 7.65 15.35
N PHE A 40 -8.82 7.58 14.06
CA PHE A 40 -7.82 6.64 13.53
C PHE A 40 -6.40 7.21 13.55
N VAL A 41 -6.22 8.49 13.85
CA VAL A 41 -4.91 9.13 13.98
C VAL A 41 -4.46 8.99 15.44
N PRO A 42 -3.35 8.26 15.73
CA PRO A 42 -2.88 8.10 17.09
C PRO A 42 -2.48 9.43 17.72
N LYS A 43 -2.42 9.46 19.05
CA LYS A 43 -1.83 10.60 19.76
C LYS A 43 -0.36 10.76 19.34
N ASN A 44 0.11 12.00 19.21
CA ASN A 44 1.46 12.35 18.76
C ASN A 44 1.74 11.97 17.29
N TRP A 45 0.69 11.96 16.46
CA TRP A 45 0.81 11.81 15.02
C TRP A 45 0.20 13.03 14.34
N LYS A 46 0.78 13.46 13.22
CA LYS A 46 0.22 14.51 12.36
C LYS A 46 -0.30 13.90 11.06
N ILE A 47 -1.31 14.54 10.47
CA ILE A 47 -1.77 14.22 9.12
C ILE A 47 -0.89 14.99 8.15
N LEU A 48 -0.20 14.28 7.27
CA LEU A 48 0.57 14.87 6.17
C LEU A 48 -0.32 15.15 4.96
N GLU A 49 -1.19 14.19 4.63
CA GLU A 49 -2.06 14.29 3.46
C GLU A 49 -3.43 13.69 3.72
N LYS A 50 -4.44 14.27 3.08
CA LYS A 50 -5.81 13.78 3.10
C LYS A 50 -6.47 14.03 1.75
N VAL A 51 -6.95 12.96 1.13
CA VAL A 51 -7.78 13.02 -0.06
C VAL A 51 -9.10 12.30 0.16
N GLN A 52 -10.12 12.72 -0.60
CA GLN A 52 -11.45 12.14 -0.52
C GLN A 52 -11.94 11.72 -1.89
N GLY A 53 -12.74 10.66 -1.93
CA GLY A 53 -13.40 10.21 -3.14
C GLY A 53 -14.08 8.87 -2.91
N ASP A 54 -15.04 8.53 -3.76
CA ASP A 54 -15.77 7.27 -3.68
C ASP A 54 -14.90 6.12 -4.20
N LEU A 55 -14.34 5.30 -3.30
CA LEU A 55 -13.42 4.20 -3.61
C LEU A 55 -14.15 2.86 -3.73
N ASN A 56 -15.33 2.72 -3.12
CA ASN A 56 -16.12 1.49 -3.11
C ASN A 56 -17.36 1.54 -4.03
N GLN A 57 -17.59 2.68 -4.69
CA GLN A 57 -18.70 2.95 -5.61
C GLN A 57 -20.08 2.96 -4.93
N ASP A 58 -20.16 3.35 -3.66
CA ASP A 58 -21.41 3.46 -2.91
C ASP A 58 -22.02 4.89 -2.95
N GLY A 59 -21.36 5.83 -3.64
CA GLY A 59 -21.78 7.22 -3.75
C GLY A 59 -21.38 8.12 -2.57
N GLN A 60 -20.69 7.57 -1.56
CA GLN A 60 -20.16 8.33 -0.43
C GLN A 60 -18.67 8.61 -0.61
N ALA A 61 -18.20 9.74 -0.07
CA ALA A 61 -16.79 10.10 -0.12
C ALA A 61 -16.00 9.38 0.98
N ASP A 62 -15.22 8.39 0.58
CA ASP A 62 -14.21 7.74 1.41
C ASP A 62 -12.99 8.65 1.63
N ILE A 63 -12.08 8.23 2.50
CA ILE A 63 -10.87 8.99 2.83
C ILE A 63 -9.63 8.11 2.67
N ALA A 64 -8.58 8.65 2.06
CA ALA A 64 -7.22 8.15 2.22
C ALA A 64 -6.36 9.21 2.95
N LEU A 65 -5.53 8.76 3.89
CA LEU A 65 -4.67 9.59 4.74
C LEU A 65 -3.23 9.10 4.70
N ILE A 66 -2.28 10.04 4.68
CA ILE A 66 -0.92 9.77 5.16
C ILE A 66 -0.76 10.46 6.51
N ILE A 67 -0.32 9.70 7.52
CA ILE A 67 0.00 10.21 8.84
C ILE A 67 1.46 9.92 9.17
N GLU A 68 2.09 10.77 9.98
CA GLU A 68 3.48 10.64 10.41
C GLU A 68 3.57 10.76 11.94
N ASP A 69 4.37 9.91 12.56
CA ASP A 69 4.72 10.01 13.98
C ASP A 69 5.45 11.33 14.26
N THR A 70 5.37 11.82 15.48
CA THR A 70 6.07 13.05 15.90
C THR A 70 6.98 12.78 17.09
N ASN A 71 7.55 11.58 17.18
CA ASN A 71 8.47 11.22 18.26
C ASN A 71 9.77 12.04 18.14
N PRO A 72 10.12 12.86 19.16
CA PRO A 72 11.36 13.63 19.14
C PRO A 72 12.63 12.76 19.07
N ASP A 73 12.57 11.51 19.54
CA ASP A 73 13.71 10.58 19.52
C ASP A 73 14.05 10.08 18.11
N HIS A 74 13.15 10.28 17.13
CA HIS A 74 13.35 9.93 15.72
C HIS A 74 13.79 11.13 14.86
N PHE A 75 14.31 12.18 15.49
CA PHE A 75 15.07 13.22 14.80
C PHE A 75 16.56 12.95 15.01
N VAL A 76 17.22 12.50 13.94
CA VAL A 76 18.62 12.05 13.97
C VAL A 76 19.53 13.16 13.48
N VAL A 77 20.58 13.48 14.24
CA VAL A 77 21.61 14.41 13.80
C VAL A 77 22.44 13.77 12.69
N ASN A 78 22.62 14.50 11.60
CA ASN A 78 23.48 14.11 10.49
C ASN A 78 24.63 15.12 10.36
N ALA A 79 25.86 14.61 10.37
CA ALA A 79 27.08 15.42 10.23
C ALA A 79 27.64 15.43 8.79
N GLY A 80 27.03 14.66 7.89
CA GLY A 80 27.46 14.50 6.50
C GLY A 80 26.83 15.51 5.55
N LEU A 81 26.75 15.13 4.28
CA LEU A 81 26.00 15.88 3.27
C LEU A 81 24.49 15.80 3.56
N GLY A 82 23.71 16.72 2.99
CA GLY A 82 22.26 16.77 3.15
C GLY A 82 21.82 17.62 4.36
N SER A 83 20.65 17.31 4.92
CA SER A 83 20.10 18.04 6.07
C SER A 83 20.85 17.69 7.36
N ASN A 84 21.15 18.68 8.20
CA ASN A 84 21.84 18.46 9.48
C ASN A 84 21.01 17.68 10.52
N VAL A 85 19.70 17.61 10.32
CA VAL A 85 18.76 16.82 11.12
C VAL A 85 17.83 16.08 10.16
N LEU A 86 17.68 14.79 10.36
CA LEU A 86 16.83 13.90 9.57
C LEU A 86 15.64 13.47 10.40
N ASN A 87 14.43 13.67 9.87
CA ASN A 87 13.21 13.14 10.46
C ASN A 87 12.99 11.71 9.94
N VAL A 88 13.26 10.71 10.79
CA VAL A 88 13.08 9.28 10.48
C VAL A 88 11.82 8.70 11.12
N ASN A 89 10.86 9.56 11.49
CA ASN A 89 9.57 9.12 12.04
C ASN A 89 8.79 8.27 11.03
N GLU A 90 8.16 7.19 11.53
CA GLU A 90 7.37 6.29 10.70
C GLU A 90 6.13 6.97 10.11
N ARG A 91 5.76 6.54 8.91
CA ARG A 91 4.55 6.99 8.21
C ARG A 91 3.58 5.84 8.00
N LYS A 92 2.29 6.16 8.03
CA LYS A 92 1.21 5.20 7.77
C LYS A 92 0.26 5.74 6.71
N LEU A 93 -0.04 4.90 5.73
CA LEU A 93 -1.14 5.08 4.80
C LEU A 93 -2.39 4.43 5.41
N LEU A 94 -3.48 5.17 5.52
CA LEU A 94 -4.77 4.66 5.98
C LEU A 94 -5.83 4.86 4.90
N VAL A 95 -6.69 3.87 4.67
CA VAL A 95 -7.86 3.99 3.81
C VAL A 95 -9.12 3.70 4.61
N LEU A 96 -10.01 4.67 4.67
CA LEU A 96 -11.20 4.67 5.50
C LEU A 96 -12.45 4.77 4.63
N PHE A 97 -13.36 3.80 4.74
CA PHE A 97 -14.66 3.93 4.11
C PHE A 97 -15.62 4.76 4.94
N LYS A 98 -16.40 5.58 4.25
CA LYS A 98 -17.52 6.28 4.85
C LYS A 98 -18.62 5.27 5.18
N GLN A 99 -19.17 5.40 6.38
CA GLN A 99 -20.30 4.60 6.86
C GLN A 99 -21.38 5.56 7.40
N PRO A 100 -22.65 5.11 7.52
CA PRO A 100 -23.74 5.97 7.98
C PRO A 100 -23.45 6.69 9.30
N SER A 101 -22.82 6.01 10.25
CA SER A 101 -22.51 6.55 11.59
C SER A 101 -21.02 6.88 11.80
N GLY A 102 -20.21 6.94 10.75
CA GLY A 102 -18.78 7.25 10.92
C GLY A 102 -17.88 6.83 9.75
N TYR A 103 -16.71 6.31 10.11
CA TYR A 103 -15.68 5.80 9.23
C TYR A 103 -15.17 4.45 9.74
N GLN A 104 -14.83 3.58 8.81
CA GLN A 104 -14.26 2.27 9.08
C GLN A 104 -12.91 2.16 8.39
N LEU A 105 -11.87 1.72 9.11
CA LEU A 105 -10.58 1.39 8.51
C LEU A 105 -10.69 0.12 7.67
N ILE A 106 -10.28 0.22 6.39
CA ILE A 106 -10.39 -0.87 5.41
C ILE A 106 -9.02 -1.44 5.05
N ALA A 107 -8.00 -0.59 4.97
CA ALA A 107 -6.64 -1.00 4.70
C ALA A 107 -5.65 -0.02 5.36
N SER A 108 -4.50 -0.52 5.77
CA SER A 108 -3.39 0.29 6.26
C SER A 108 -2.05 -0.25 5.79
N ASN A 109 -1.08 0.63 5.56
CA ASN A 109 0.29 0.25 5.21
C ASN A 109 1.29 1.12 5.98
N HIS A 110 2.40 0.52 6.41
CA HIS A 110 3.40 1.10 7.32
C HIS A 110 4.80 1.22 6.68
N SER A 111 4.88 1.02 5.36
CA SER A 111 6.13 0.97 4.59
C SER A 111 6.37 2.23 3.76
N LEU A 112 5.58 3.29 3.96
CA LEU A 112 5.86 4.57 3.30
C LEU A 112 7.26 5.07 3.71
N PRO A 113 8.05 5.62 2.77
CA PRO A 113 9.35 6.19 3.10
C PRO A 113 9.19 7.37 4.07
N THR A 114 10.12 7.49 5.01
CA THR A 114 10.22 8.59 5.97
C THR A 114 10.62 9.91 5.28
N GLU A 115 10.51 11.04 5.99
CA GLU A 115 10.91 12.36 5.45
C GLU A 115 12.40 12.40 5.12
N GLY A 116 13.24 11.93 6.05
CA GLY A 116 14.68 11.78 5.87
C GLY A 116 15.12 10.32 5.95
N ASP A 117 16.28 10.02 5.38
CA ASP A 117 16.90 8.68 5.36
C ASP A 117 18.35 8.80 5.85
N ALA A 118 18.69 8.04 6.89
CA ALA A 118 20.04 8.05 7.47
C ALA A 118 21.11 7.43 6.55
N GLU A 119 20.72 6.48 5.70
CA GLU A 119 21.60 5.87 4.70
C GLU A 119 21.70 6.72 3.43
N SER A 120 20.69 7.57 3.18
CA SER A 120 20.66 8.52 2.05
C SER A 120 20.33 9.96 2.49
N PRO A 121 21.19 10.66 3.27
CA PRO A 121 20.85 11.96 3.86
C PRO A 121 20.58 13.12 2.87
N CYS A 122 21.00 12.94 1.61
CA CYS A 122 20.76 13.88 0.52
C CYS A 122 19.38 13.73 -0.16
N LEU A 123 18.62 12.69 0.19
CA LEU A 123 17.28 12.42 -0.32
C LEU A 123 16.33 13.50 0.19
N ALA A 124 15.63 14.17 -0.73
CA ALA A 124 14.47 14.98 -0.38
C ALA A 124 13.29 14.07 -0.01
N ASP A 125 12.37 14.57 0.80
CA ASP A 125 11.18 13.83 1.22
C ASP A 125 10.49 13.18 0.00
N PRO A 126 10.36 11.83 -0.05
CA PRO A 126 9.78 11.16 -1.19
C PRO A 126 8.27 11.40 -1.39
N LEU A 127 7.56 11.96 -0.41
CA LEU A 127 6.20 12.46 -0.63
C LEU A 127 6.20 13.80 -1.41
N GLY A 128 7.37 14.46 -1.48
CA GLY A 128 7.60 15.68 -2.24
C GLY A 128 6.81 16.90 -1.74
N GLU A 129 6.82 17.95 -2.55
CA GLU A 129 5.92 19.11 -2.41
C GLU A 129 4.63 18.95 -3.26
N THR A 130 4.48 17.84 -4.00
CA THR A 130 3.34 17.56 -4.87
C THR A 130 2.31 16.65 -4.20
N GLU A 131 1.19 16.36 -4.88
CA GLU A 131 0.14 15.46 -4.36
C GLU A 131 0.65 14.01 -4.27
N ALA A 132 0.95 13.52 -3.06
CA ALA A 132 1.42 12.15 -2.86
C ALA A 132 0.28 11.12 -2.84
N LEU A 133 -0.97 11.57 -2.63
CA LEU A 133 -2.18 10.79 -2.78
C LEU A 133 -3.12 11.43 -3.80
N SER A 134 -3.80 10.60 -4.58
CA SER A 134 -4.98 11.05 -5.31
C SER A 134 -6.04 9.98 -5.46
N ILE A 135 -7.31 10.41 -5.49
CA ILE A 135 -8.45 9.55 -5.77
C ILE A 135 -9.14 10.04 -7.02
N GLN A 136 -9.20 9.19 -8.05
CA GLN A 136 -9.87 9.51 -9.30
C GLN A 136 -10.64 8.29 -9.80
N ARG A 137 -11.95 8.45 -10.02
CA ARG A 137 -12.83 7.41 -10.59
C ARG A 137 -12.75 6.05 -9.86
N GLY A 138 -12.80 6.07 -8.52
CA GLY A 138 -12.75 4.86 -7.70
C GLY A 138 -11.39 4.17 -7.61
N VAL A 139 -10.33 4.89 -7.97
CA VAL A 139 -8.96 4.39 -7.92
C VAL A 139 -8.14 5.30 -7.01
N LEU A 140 -7.43 4.69 -6.06
CA LEU A 140 -6.45 5.35 -5.20
C LEU A 140 -5.07 5.26 -5.87
N LYS A 141 -4.38 6.39 -5.97
CA LYS A 141 -2.99 6.46 -6.42
C LYS A 141 -2.09 6.97 -5.30
N ILE A 142 -0.92 6.35 -5.17
CA ILE A 142 0.17 6.82 -4.31
C ILE A 142 1.34 7.19 -5.21
N HIS A 143 1.79 8.44 -5.09
CA HIS A 143 2.90 9.00 -5.85
C HIS A 143 4.10 9.18 -4.93
N LEU A 144 5.26 8.71 -5.37
CA LEU A 144 6.52 8.91 -4.65
C LEU A 144 7.55 9.52 -5.61
N HIS A 145 8.22 10.57 -5.15
CA HIS A 145 9.20 11.33 -5.91
C HIS A 145 10.58 11.24 -5.27
N TYR A 146 11.48 10.46 -5.85
CA TYR A 146 12.84 10.28 -5.34
C TYR A 146 13.81 11.19 -6.06
N TRP A 147 14.30 12.19 -5.33
CA TRP A 147 15.32 13.13 -5.78
C TRP A 147 16.41 13.26 -4.74
N LEU A 148 17.67 13.07 -5.14
CA LEU A 148 18.83 13.28 -4.27
C LEU A 148 19.62 14.50 -4.70
N SER A 149 19.87 15.40 -3.74
CA SER A 149 20.75 16.55 -3.92
C SER A 149 22.22 16.17 -4.19
N CYS A 150 22.63 14.95 -3.83
CA CYS A 150 23.96 14.41 -4.07
C CYS A 150 23.91 12.91 -4.40
N GLY A 151 24.94 12.37 -5.05
CA GLY A 151 25.16 10.91 -5.17
C GLY A 151 24.33 10.13 -6.21
N SER A 152 23.22 10.68 -6.71
CA SER A 152 22.42 10.07 -7.79
C SER A 152 22.58 10.81 -9.12
N TRP A 153 22.39 10.15 -10.26
CA TRP A 153 22.20 10.83 -11.55
C TRP A 153 20.73 10.93 -11.95
N TYR A 154 19.84 10.28 -11.21
CA TYR A 154 18.45 10.10 -11.58
C TYR A 154 17.49 10.79 -10.62
N VAL A 155 16.34 11.18 -11.17
CA VAL A 155 15.12 11.50 -10.46
C VAL A 155 14.10 10.45 -10.85
N THR A 156 13.52 9.76 -9.86
CA THR A 156 12.62 8.64 -10.12
C THR A 156 11.25 8.94 -9.53
N ASN A 157 10.21 8.78 -10.34
CA ASN A 157 8.83 8.91 -9.91
C ASN A 157 8.17 7.54 -9.92
N HIS A 158 7.50 7.16 -8.85
CA HIS A 158 6.70 5.94 -8.75
C HIS A 158 5.24 6.29 -8.56
N ILE A 159 4.35 5.61 -9.27
CA ILE A 159 2.90 5.74 -9.11
C ILE A 159 2.32 4.34 -8.92
N TYR A 160 1.80 4.08 -7.73
CA TYR A 160 1.10 2.83 -7.41
C TYR A 160 -0.40 3.06 -7.52
N THR A 161 -1.07 2.23 -8.32
CA THR A 161 -2.50 2.38 -8.60
C THR A 161 -3.29 1.23 -7.99
N PHE A 162 -4.19 1.54 -7.07
CA PHE A 162 -5.02 0.58 -6.33
C PHE A 162 -6.49 0.74 -6.64
N ARG A 163 -7.19 -0.40 -6.72
CA ARG A 163 -8.65 -0.45 -6.82
C ARG A 163 -9.20 -1.38 -5.77
N TYR A 164 -10.28 -0.96 -5.10
CA TYR A 164 -11.01 -1.83 -4.21
C TYR A 164 -11.79 -2.87 -5.01
N GLN A 165 -11.46 -4.14 -4.83
CA GLN A 165 -12.13 -5.27 -5.49
C GLN A 165 -11.90 -6.55 -4.68
N ASP A 166 -12.90 -7.44 -4.67
CA ASP A 166 -12.87 -8.67 -3.89
C ASP A 166 -12.52 -8.44 -2.41
N ARG A 167 -13.11 -7.38 -1.83
CA ARG A 167 -12.96 -6.95 -0.43
C ARG A 167 -11.52 -6.57 -0.03
N ALA A 168 -10.70 -6.10 -0.97
CA ALA A 168 -9.36 -5.58 -0.70
C ALA A 168 -8.96 -4.51 -1.70
N PHE A 169 -8.05 -3.61 -1.32
CA PHE A 169 -7.36 -2.73 -2.25
C PHE A 169 -6.27 -3.51 -2.99
N LYS A 170 -6.54 -3.91 -4.23
CA LYS A 170 -5.58 -4.64 -5.05
C LYS A 170 -4.73 -3.67 -5.86
N LEU A 171 -3.42 -3.92 -5.93
CA LEU A 171 -2.53 -3.21 -6.84
C LEU A 171 -2.86 -3.61 -8.27
N ILE A 172 -3.39 -2.68 -9.06
CA ILE A 172 -3.82 -2.92 -10.45
C ILE A 172 -2.88 -2.33 -11.49
N GLY A 173 -2.07 -1.35 -11.10
CA GLY A 173 -1.05 -0.76 -11.96
C GLY A 173 0.11 -0.18 -11.18
N TYR A 174 1.23 -0.06 -11.88
CA TYR A 174 2.44 0.57 -11.39
C TYR A 174 3.14 1.28 -12.54
N ASP A 175 3.39 2.57 -12.39
CA ASP A 175 4.13 3.38 -13.33
C ASP A 175 5.41 3.88 -12.66
N VAL A 176 6.52 3.83 -13.39
CA VAL A 176 7.80 4.41 -12.97
C VAL A 176 8.40 5.22 -14.10
N ASN A 177 8.97 6.37 -13.77
CA ASN A 177 9.67 7.24 -14.71
C ASN A 177 10.99 7.71 -14.12
N ASP A 178 12.08 7.40 -14.81
CA ASP A 178 13.44 7.82 -14.47
C ASP A 178 13.89 8.93 -15.40
N PHE A 179 14.40 10.00 -14.81
CA PHE A 179 14.95 11.16 -15.50
C PHE A 179 16.44 11.29 -15.18
N HIS A 180 17.30 11.20 -16.20
CA HIS A 180 18.74 11.35 -16.05
C HIS A 180 19.12 12.84 -16.08
N ARG A 181 19.50 13.39 -14.93
CA ARG A 181 19.67 14.83 -14.68
C ARG A 181 20.72 15.52 -15.54
N ALA A 182 21.70 14.77 -16.06
CA ALA A 182 22.77 15.34 -16.87
C ALA A 182 22.50 15.30 -18.37
N SER A 183 21.90 14.22 -18.87
CA SER A 183 21.63 14.08 -20.31
C SER A 183 20.24 14.57 -20.70
N GLY A 184 19.32 14.62 -19.75
CA GLY A 184 17.92 14.91 -20.00
C GLY A 184 17.09 13.67 -20.32
N ASP A 185 17.71 12.50 -20.47
CA ASP A 185 17.03 11.30 -20.97
C ASP A 185 15.97 10.81 -19.99
N ILE A 186 14.85 10.37 -20.55
CA ILE A 186 13.72 9.83 -19.81
C ILE A 186 13.48 8.38 -20.22
N THR A 187 13.34 7.52 -19.22
CA THR A 187 12.85 6.15 -19.39
C THR A 187 11.62 5.93 -18.52
N ALA A 188 10.56 5.40 -19.12
CA ALA A 188 9.31 5.13 -18.40
C ALA A 188 8.91 3.66 -18.54
N ARG A 189 8.33 3.11 -17.48
CA ARG A 189 7.74 1.78 -17.48
C ARG A 189 6.36 1.83 -16.84
N SER A 190 5.38 1.24 -17.52
CA SER A 190 3.99 1.14 -17.06
C SER A 190 3.57 -0.33 -17.03
N ILE A 191 3.01 -0.77 -15.92
CA ILE A 191 2.59 -2.16 -15.69
C ILE A 191 1.10 -2.17 -15.40
N ASN A 192 0.37 -3.04 -16.08
CA ASN A 192 -1.01 -3.37 -15.76
C ASN A 192 -1.07 -4.78 -15.19
N PHE A 193 -1.20 -4.92 -13.87
CA PHE A 193 -1.19 -6.22 -13.19
C PHE A 193 -2.43 -7.08 -13.50
N MET A 194 -3.53 -6.46 -13.94
CA MET A 194 -4.74 -7.19 -14.33
C MET A 194 -4.55 -7.95 -15.64
N THR A 195 -3.78 -7.40 -16.57
CA THR A 195 -3.51 -7.99 -17.89
C THR A 195 -2.11 -8.60 -18.01
N GLY A 196 -1.22 -8.30 -17.05
CA GLY A 196 0.20 -8.65 -17.11
C GLY A 196 0.99 -7.87 -18.16
N LYS A 197 0.38 -6.90 -18.86
CA LYS A 197 1.05 -6.12 -19.90
C LYS A 197 2.00 -5.10 -19.28
N VAL A 198 3.17 -4.97 -19.90
CA VAL A 198 4.22 -4.01 -19.55
C VAL A 198 4.52 -3.17 -20.78
N LYS A 199 4.50 -1.86 -20.62
CA LYS A 199 4.96 -0.88 -21.62
C LYS A 199 6.25 -0.26 -21.12
N SER A 200 7.31 -0.34 -21.91
CA SER A 200 8.57 0.39 -21.67
C SER A 200 8.73 1.46 -22.74
N THR A 201 9.11 2.66 -22.35
CA THR A 201 9.24 3.84 -23.21
C THR A 201 10.62 4.45 -23.01
N THR A 202 11.31 4.78 -24.12
CA THR A 202 12.66 5.36 -24.11
C THR A 202 12.82 6.36 -25.25
N GLY A 203 13.85 7.21 -25.17
CA GLY A 203 14.17 8.19 -26.21
C GLY A 203 13.42 9.50 -26.09
N GLU A 204 12.69 9.70 -24.98
CA GLU A 204 12.24 11.02 -24.55
C GLU A 204 13.41 11.75 -23.88
N ASN A 205 13.46 13.08 -23.99
CA ASN A 205 14.51 13.90 -23.38
C ASN A 205 13.91 15.25 -22.96
N GLU A 206 14.15 15.65 -21.71
CA GLU A 206 13.62 16.89 -21.13
C GLU A 206 14.31 18.15 -21.67
N PHE A 207 15.58 18.03 -22.08
CA PHE A 207 16.41 19.18 -22.45
C PHE A 207 16.44 19.45 -23.95
N ALA A 208 16.06 18.45 -24.76
CA ALA A 208 16.06 18.56 -26.21
C ALA A 208 14.87 17.81 -26.79
N GLU A 209 14.24 18.41 -27.80
CA GLU A 209 13.28 17.67 -28.63
C GLU A 209 14.04 16.56 -29.37
N SER A 210 13.64 15.30 -29.13
CA SER A 210 14.24 14.17 -29.81
C SER A 210 13.92 14.22 -31.31
N THR A 211 14.96 14.21 -32.14
CA THR A 211 14.83 14.07 -33.60
C THR A 211 14.42 12.64 -34.01
N GLN A 212 14.53 11.69 -33.09
CA GLN A 212 14.11 10.30 -33.27
C GLN A 212 12.77 10.05 -32.57
N PRO A 213 11.87 9.25 -33.14
CA PRO A 213 10.61 8.94 -32.49
C PRO A 213 10.85 8.18 -31.19
N VAL A 214 10.01 8.47 -30.20
CA VAL A 214 9.95 7.73 -28.93
C VAL A 214 9.80 6.24 -29.20
N LYS A 215 10.64 5.43 -28.56
CA LYS A 215 10.62 3.97 -28.72
C LYS A 215 9.74 3.36 -27.64
N VAL A 216 8.72 2.62 -28.06
CA VAL A 216 7.82 1.88 -27.18
C VAL A 216 8.02 0.39 -27.39
N GLN A 217 8.25 -0.34 -26.30
CA GLN A 217 8.34 -1.79 -26.28
C GLN A 217 7.26 -2.37 -25.38
N TRP A 218 6.59 -3.40 -25.87
CA TRP A 218 5.59 -4.14 -25.11
C TRP A 218 6.15 -5.50 -24.71
N SER A 219 5.89 -5.88 -23.47
CA SER A 219 6.20 -7.19 -22.94
C SER A 219 5.11 -7.64 -21.96
N THR A 220 5.27 -8.82 -21.37
CA THR A 220 4.38 -9.36 -20.35
C THR A 220 5.19 -9.74 -19.12
N LEU A 221 4.60 -9.57 -17.94
CA LEU A 221 5.19 -10.04 -16.70
C LEU A 221 5.42 -11.55 -16.74
N LYS A 222 6.59 -11.98 -16.26
CA LYS A 222 6.94 -13.40 -16.07
C LYS A 222 6.13 -14.01 -14.93
N HIS A 223 5.82 -13.22 -13.91
CA HIS A 223 5.07 -13.65 -12.75
C HIS A 223 3.75 -12.90 -12.59
N ARG A 224 2.75 -13.59 -12.05
CA ARG A 224 1.48 -12.96 -11.68
C ARG A 224 1.59 -12.40 -10.27
N TYR A 225 1.38 -11.09 -10.13
CA TYR A 225 1.32 -10.42 -8.84
C TYR A 225 -0.14 -10.16 -8.46
N ALA A 226 -0.52 -10.58 -7.25
CA ALA A 226 -1.85 -10.37 -6.68
C ALA A 226 -1.73 -9.64 -5.34
N LEU A 227 -0.98 -8.54 -5.33
CA LEU A 227 -0.66 -7.78 -4.12
C LEU A 227 -1.85 -6.92 -3.68
N LYS A 228 -2.04 -6.88 -2.37
CA LYS A 228 -2.91 -5.91 -1.70
C LYS A 228 -2.11 -4.72 -1.20
N LEU A 229 -2.78 -3.62 -0.89
CA LEU A 229 -2.17 -2.40 -0.35
C LEU A 229 -1.27 -2.69 0.85
N GLU A 230 -1.68 -3.57 1.75
CA GLU A 230 -0.94 -3.94 2.97
C GLU A 230 0.33 -4.76 2.69
N GLN A 231 0.50 -5.28 1.47
CA GLN A 231 1.62 -6.16 1.08
C GLN A 231 2.66 -5.45 0.19
N VAL A 232 2.40 -4.22 -0.24
CA VAL A 232 3.35 -3.42 -1.00
C VAL A 232 4.35 -2.79 -0.04
N GLN A 233 5.64 -2.87 -0.37
CA GLN A 233 6.71 -2.16 0.33
C GLN A 233 7.03 -0.89 -0.46
N PHE A 234 6.69 0.28 0.08
CA PHE A 234 6.82 1.56 -0.64
C PHE A 234 8.22 2.18 -0.50
N ASN A 235 8.88 1.95 0.63
CA ASN A 235 10.25 2.35 0.94
C ASN A 235 11.31 1.50 0.23
N GLU A 236 10.92 0.33 -0.29
CA GLU A 236 11.77 -0.56 -1.07
C GLU A 236 11.08 -0.91 -2.40
N PRO A 237 11.05 0.01 -3.39
CA PRO A 237 10.39 -0.22 -4.66
C PRO A 237 10.89 -1.51 -5.32
N ARG A 238 9.99 -2.48 -5.50
CA ARG A 238 10.34 -3.78 -6.10
C ARG A 238 10.42 -3.68 -7.61
N GLU A 239 11.37 -4.40 -8.18
CA GLU A 239 11.33 -4.74 -9.60
C GLU A 239 10.25 -5.82 -9.84
N PHE A 240 9.20 -5.44 -10.56
CA PHE A 240 8.19 -6.38 -11.01
C PHE A 240 8.64 -7.02 -12.34
N GLU A 241 8.95 -8.31 -12.32
CA GLU A 241 9.34 -9.08 -13.52
C GLU A 241 8.23 -9.92 -14.12
#